data_AF-A0AAD7XPC9-F1
#
_entry.id   AF-A0AAD7XPC9-F1
#
_cell.length_a   1.000
_cell.length_b   1.000
_cell.length_c   1.000
_cell.angle_alpha   90.00
_cell.angle_beta   90.00
_cell.angle_gamma   90.00
#
_symmetry.space_group_name_H-M   'P 1'
#
loop_
_entity.id
_entity.type
_entity.pdbx_description
1 polymer ?
#
loop_
_entity_poly.entity_id
_entity_poly.type
_entity_poly.pdbx_seq_one_letter_code
_entity_poly.pdbx_strand_id
1 'polypeptide(L)'
;MLVHLLLLLGSVAIELGPRDPSLRRLGDQFEAIYGDLTGRREAARAARERAELEQQLEDYNAIQRASGAFHRALLVLPLNEKFDPPPGSPGHGKLQFSDKVSMPRDIGAELARRQLEVPWQFEVEAVNEPFDDLPWKPPLTKIFCSPLDFRAPANYLFVPLWMMHQLRLKPYDPVKVTWVKLKNGASIKLVSHQDSFLKLSNPRAILESELKYYSAATRGATISLVYNGRQFDFDVDDCVGTVVGTYRPERCDGVSIQDADVSLDLAPVGLDVSPRRNNKPDAPDAAD
;
A
#
# COMPACT_ATOMS: atom_id res chain seq x y z
N MET A 1 -32.28 -15.63 -29.04
CA MET A 1 -32.37 -16.67 -30.08
C MET A 1 -31.24 -16.57 -31.10
N LEU A 2 -31.05 -15.43 -31.79
CA LEU A 2 -29.99 -15.26 -32.81
C LEU A 2 -28.56 -15.45 -32.26
N VAL A 3 -28.27 -14.93 -31.06
CA VAL A 3 -26.95 -15.05 -30.40
C VAL A 3 -26.63 -16.50 -29.99
N HIS A 4 -27.64 -17.26 -29.53
CA HIS A 4 -27.47 -18.68 -29.19
C HIS A 4 -27.21 -19.54 -30.44
N LEU A 5 -27.87 -19.21 -31.56
CA LEU A 5 -27.65 -19.90 -32.84
C LEU A 5 -26.24 -19.59 -33.40
N LEU A 6 -25.75 -18.35 -33.26
CA LEU A 6 -24.39 -17.95 -33.63
C LEU A 6 -23.30 -18.61 -32.76
N LEU A 7 -23.55 -18.76 -31.45
CA LEU A 7 -22.67 -19.49 -30.53
C LEU A 7 -22.53 -20.97 -30.90
N LEU A 8 -23.65 -21.63 -31.19
CA LEU A 8 -23.67 -23.02 -31.65
C LEU A 8 -22.93 -23.21 -32.98
N LEU A 9 -23.12 -22.29 -33.94
CA LEU A 9 -22.43 -22.35 -35.24
C LEU A 9 -20.92 -22.06 -35.12
N GLY A 10 -20.52 -21.12 -34.25
CA GLY A 10 -19.13 -20.77 -33.99
C GLY A 10 -18.34 -21.90 -33.31
N SER A 11 -18.89 -22.52 -32.26
CA SER A 11 -18.26 -23.67 -31.60
C SER A 11 -18.11 -24.88 -32.53
N VAL A 12 -19.11 -25.14 -33.37
CA VAL A 12 -19.06 -26.24 -34.37
C VAL A 12 -18.00 -25.98 -35.45
N ALA A 13 -17.80 -24.72 -35.88
CA ALA A 13 -16.74 -24.38 -36.85
C ALA A 13 -15.32 -24.52 -36.26
N ILE A 14 -15.15 -24.23 -34.97
CA ILE A 14 -13.89 -24.40 -34.24
C ILE A 14 -13.54 -25.90 -34.08
N GLU A 15 -14.53 -26.76 -33.78
CA GLU A 15 -14.32 -28.21 -33.64
C GLU A 15 -14.10 -28.94 -34.99
N LEU A 16 -14.80 -28.53 -36.06
CA LEU A 16 -14.71 -29.19 -37.38
C LEU A 16 -13.59 -28.64 -38.29
N GLY A 17 -12.94 -27.55 -37.87
CA GLY A 17 -11.99 -26.76 -38.65
C GLY A 17 -10.58 -27.32 -38.95
N PRO A 18 -10.08 -28.50 -38.50
CA PRO A 18 -8.69 -28.86 -38.80
C PRO A 18 -8.39 -29.12 -40.28
N ARG A 19 -9.38 -29.24 -41.18
CA ARG A 19 -9.15 -29.66 -42.58
C ARG A 19 -9.64 -28.70 -43.67
N ASP A 20 -10.43 -27.66 -43.35
CA ASP A 20 -10.92 -26.67 -44.33
C ASP A 20 -10.44 -25.25 -43.98
N PRO A 21 -9.62 -24.61 -44.85
CA PRO A 21 -9.11 -23.24 -44.64
C PRO A 21 -10.19 -22.16 -44.50
N SER A 22 -11.36 -22.35 -45.10
CA SER A 22 -12.46 -21.36 -45.07
C SER A 22 -13.18 -21.37 -43.73
N LEU A 23 -13.36 -22.57 -43.14
CA LEU A 23 -13.97 -22.74 -41.82
C LEU A 23 -13.04 -22.27 -40.69
N ARG A 24 -11.72 -22.43 -40.85
CA ARG A 24 -10.73 -21.86 -39.92
C ARG A 24 -10.81 -20.34 -39.85
N ARG A 25 -10.81 -19.67 -41.01
CA ARG A 25 -10.94 -18.19 -41.07
C ARG A 25 -12.24 -17.68 -40.44
N LEU A 26 -13.33 -18.43 -40.59
CA LEU A 26 -14.61 -18.11 -39.97
C LEU A 26 -14.55 -18.27 -38.44
N GLY A 27 -13.88 -19.32 -37.94
CA GLY A 27 -13.61 -19.53 -36.51
C GLY A 27 -12.76 -18.40 -35.91
N ASP A 28 -11.67 -18.00 -36.57
CA ASP A 28 -10.79 -16.91 -36.11
C ASP A 28 -11.54 -15.57 -36.04
N GLN A 29 -12.38 -15.28 -37.05
CA GLN A 29 -13.22 -14.07 -37.06
C GLN A 29 -14.28 -14.10 -35.97
N PHE A 30 -14.87 -15.27 -35.70
CA PHE A 30 -15.83 -15.45 -34.63
C PHE A 30 -15.21 -15.24 -33.25
N GLU A 31 -14.05 -15.84 -32.96
CA GLU A 31 -13.31 -15.64 -31.72
C GLU A 31 -12.92 -14.16 -31.51
N ALA A 32 -12.46 -13.48 -32.56
CA ALA A 32 -12.13 -12.06 -32.48
C ALA A 32 -13.34 -11.18 -32.14
N ILE A 33 -14.49 -11.41 -32.79
CA ILE A 33 -15.72 -10.65 -32.56
C ILE A 33 -16.32 -11.00 -31.19
N TYR A 34 -16.34 -12.29 -30.84
CA TYR A 34 -16.89 -12.76 -29.58
C TYR A 34 -16.05 -12.26 -28.40
N GLY A 35 -14.71 -12.36 -28.48
CA GLY A 35 -13.78 -11.83 -27.49
C GLY A 35 -13.89 -10.30 -27.29
N ASP A 36 -14.08 -9.54 -28.37
CA ASP A 36 -14.34 -8.10 -28.28
C ASP A 36 -15.70 -7.80 -27.62
N LEU A 37 -16.75 -8.55 -27.96
CA LEU A 37 -18.08 -8.39 -27.37
C LEU A 37 -18.13 -8.78 -25.89
N THR A 38 -17.49 -9.89 -25.49
CA THR A 38 -17.39 -10.30 -24.08
C THR A 38 -16.55 -9.29 -23.30
N GLY A 39 -15.40 -8.87 -23.83
CA GLY A 39 -14.56 -7.84 -23.24
C GLY A 39 -15.30 -6.51 -23.03
N ARG A 40 -16.09 -6.06 -24.01
CA ARG A 40 -16.93 -4.85 -23.87
C ARG A 40 -18.02 -5.01 -22.80
N ARG A 41 -18.64 -6.19 -22.68
CA ARG A 41 -19.67 -6.45 -21.67
C ARG A 41 -19.09 -6.50 -20.26
N GLU A 42 -17.94 -7.13 -20.09
CA GLU A 42 -17.21 -7.17 -18.82
C GLU A 42 -16.73 -5.77 -18.41
N ALA A 43 -16.15 -5.01 -19.34
CA ALA A 43 -15.76 -3.62 -19.10
C ALA A 43 -16.97 -2.73 -18.73
N ALA A 44 -18.11 -2.90 -19.41
CA ALA A 44 -19.33 -2.18 -19.08
C ALA A 44 -19.88 -2.54 -17.70
N ARG A 45 -19.78 -3.82 -17.30
CA ARG A 45 -20.15 -4.27 -15.95
C ARG A 45 -19.23 -3.67 -14.90
N ALA A 46 -17.92 -3.80 -15.08
CA ALA A 46 -16.93 -3.23 -14.16
C ALA A 46 -17.08 -1.71 -14.02
N ALA A 47 -17.39 -1.01 -15.11
CA ALA A 47 -17.66 0.43 -15.09
C ALA A 47 -18.91 0.78 -14.25
N ARG A 48 -19.98 -0.03 -14.33
CA ARG A 48 -21.19 0.17 -13.51
C ARG A 48 -20.91 -0.10 -12.02
N GLU A 49 -20.25 -1.21 -11.72
CA GLU A 49 -19.87 -1.57 -10.34
C GLU A 49 -18.97 -0.48 -9.72
N ARG A 50 -18.02 0.06 -10.51
CA ARG A 50 -17.17 1.18 -10.09
C ARG A 50 -17.95 2.47 -9.84
N ALA A 51 -18.90 2.82 -10.71
CA ALA A 51 -19.73 4.01 -10.52
C ALA A 51 -20.59 3.91 -9.25
N GLU A 52 -21.10 2.72 -8.95
CA GLU A 52 -21.84 2.45 -7.71
C GLU A 52 -20.94 2.59 -6.48
N LEU A 53 -19.71 2.05 -6.52
CA LEU A 53 -18.73 2.23 -5.44
C LEU A 53 -18.37 3.70 -5.24
N GLU A 54 -18.10 4.45 -6.31
CA GLU A 54 -17.84 5.89 -6.23
C GLU A 54 -18.98 6.64 -5.53
N GLN A 55 -20.24 6.35 -5.89
CA GLN A 55 -21.40 6.97 -5.26
C GLN A 55 -21.48 6.64 -3.76
N GLN A 56 -21.28 5.37 -3.38
CA GLN A 56 -21.27 4.94 -1.98
C GLN A 56 -20.18 5.64 -1.17
N LEU A 57 -18.99 5.81 -1.77
CA LEU A 57 -17.87 6.54 -1.15
C LEU A 57 -18.19 8.01 -0.98
N GLU A 58 -18.82 8.65 -1.98
CA GLU A 58 -19.23 10.05 -1.89
C GLU A 58 -20.25 10.28 -0.79
N ASP A 59 -21.26 9.42 -0.70
CA ASP A 59 -22.29 9.48 0.34
C ASP A 59 -21.67 9.30 1.73
N TYR A 60 -20.79 8.30 1.89
CA TYR A 60 -20.02 8.11 3.12
C TYR A 60 -19.19 9.34 3.46
N ASN A 61 -18.42 9.85 2.51
CA ASN A 61 -17.56 11.02 2.70
C ASN A 61 -18.36 12.29 3.04
N ALA A 62 -19.58 12.44 2.50
CA ALA A 62 -20.47 13.54 2.84
C ALA A 62 -20.89 13.47 4.33
N ILE A 63 -21.25 12.28 4.81
CA ILE A 63 -21.58 12.05 6.23
C ILE A 63 -20.38 12.38 7.13
N GLN A 64 -19.17 11.95 6.75
CA GLN A 64 -17.97 12.23 7.55
C GLN A 64 -17.58 13.70 7.57
N ARG A 65 -17.79 14.42 6.46
CA ARG A 65 -17.62 15.88 6.44
C ARG A 65 -18.63 16.56 7.37
N ALA A 66 -19.90 16.12 7.36
CA ALA A 66 -20.94 16.67 8.21
C ALA A 66 -20.69 16.39 9.71
N SER A 67 -20.08 15.25 10.05
CA SER A 67 -19.71 14.92 11.45
C SER A 67 -18.46 15.67 11.94
N GLY A 68 -17.74 16.37 11.06
CA GLY A 68 -16.48 17.03 11.37
C GLY A 68 -15.26 16.09 11.43
N ALA A 69 -15.44 14.79 11.17
CA ALA A 69 -14.37 13.82 11.15
C ALA A 69 -13.40 14.05 9.97
N PHE A 70 -12.10 13.84 10.21
CA PHE A 70 -11.09 13.89 9.15
C PHE A 70 -10.65 12.49 8.69
N HIS A 71 -11.62 11.72 8.21
CA HIS A 71 -11.34 10.51 7.45
C HIS A 71 -12.15 10.50 6.15
N ARG A 72 -11.64 9.77 5.15
CA ARG A 72 -12.24 9.61 3.83
C ARG A 72 -12.17 8.16 3.40
N ALA A 73 -13.20 7.65 2.73
CA ALA A 73 -13.12 6.43 1.95
C ALA A 73 -12.71 6.78 0.51
N LEU A 74 -11.73 6.09 -0.05
CA LEU A 74 -11.19 6.30 -1.40
C LEU A 74 -10.96 4.95 -2.09
N LEU A 75 -10.95 4.94 -3.42
CA LEU A 75 -10.55 3.80 -4.24
C LEU A 75 -9.05 3.86 -4.50
N VAL A 76 -8.34 2.77 -4.22
CA VAL A 76 -6.89 2.72 -4.38
C VAL A 76 -6.48 2.44 -5.82
N LEU A 77 -5.42 3.10 -6.28
CA LEU A 77 -4.75 2.86 -7.55
C LEU A 77 -3.23 2.89 -7.37
N PRO A 78 -2.47 2.20 -8.23
CA PRO A 78 -1.01 2.27 -8.17
C PRO A 78 -0.50 3.60 -8.73
N LEU A 79 0.49 4.18 -8.05
CA LEU A 79 1.30 5.27 -8.61
C LEU A 79 1.96 4.82 -9.91
N ASN A 80 2.05 5.75 -10.84
CA ASN A 80 2.73 5.60 -12.12
C ASN A 80 3.57 6.84 -12.43
N GLU A 81 4.32 6.79 -13.53
CA GLU A 81 5.28 7.83 -13.94
C GLU A 81 4.67 9.25 -14.05
N LYS A 82 3.35 9.39 -14.25
CA LYS A 82 2.69 10.71 -14.29
C LYS A 82 2.77 11.45 -12.95
N PHE A 83 2.94 10.71 -11.86
CA PHE A 83 3.10 11.25 -10.53
C PHE A 83 4.56 11.51 -10.16
N ASP A 84 5.51 11.03 -10.96
CA ASP A 84 6.94 11.16 -10.64
C ASP A 84 7.32 12.65 -10.63
N PRO A 85 7.98 13.13 -9.56
CA PRO A 85 8.55 14.47 -9.57
C PRO A 85 9.47 14.64 -10.78
N PRO A 86 9.62 15.86 -11.33
CA PRO A 86 10.49 16.07 -12.47
C PRO A 86 11.96 15.80 -12.09
N PRO A 87 12.83 15.43 -13.06
CA PRO A 87 14.24 15.20 -12.80
C PRO A 87 14.89 16.36 -12.04
N GLY A 88 15.62 16.04 -10.97
CA GLY A 88 16.26 17.02 -10.08
C GLY A 88 15.39 17.50 -8.91
N SER A 89 14.09 17.19 -8.90
CA SER A 89 13.25 17.43 -7.72
C SER A 89 13.43 16.33 -6.66
N PRO A 90 13.28 16.66 -5.36
CA PRO A 90 13.28 15.66 -4.30
C PRO A 90 12.27 14.54 -4.59
N GLY A 91 12.70 13.29 -4.47
CA GLY A 91 11.84 12.11 -4.66
C GLY A 91 11.66 11.64 -6.10
N HIS A 92 12.28 12.30 -7.10
CA HIS A 92 12.30 11.80 -8.47
C HIS A 92 12.87 10.37 -8.53
N GLY A 93 12.15 9.46 -9.20
CA GLY A 93 12.52 8.04 -9.29
C GLY A 93 12.36 7.26 -7.98
N LYS A 94 11.72 7.84 -6.95
CA LYS A 94 11.52 7.21 -5.64
C LYS A 94 10.06 6.87 -5.32
N LEU A 95 9.15 6.98 -6.30
CA LEU A 95 7.72 6.66 -6.09
C LEU A 95 7.50 5.29 -5.44
N GLN A 96 8.20 4.26 -5.93
CA GLN A 96 8.07 2.89 -5.41
C GLN A 96 9.00 2.58 -4.22
N PHE A 97 9.80 3.56 -3.79
CA PHE A 97 10.79 3.46 -2.71
C PHE A 97 10.58 4.61 -1.70
N SER A 98 9.31 4.89 -1.40
CA SER A 98 8.85 5.91 -0.46
C SER A 98 7.45 5.53 0.05
N ASP A 99 6.95 6.24 1.08
CA ASP A 99 5.56 6.15 1.57
C ASP A 99 4.69 7.30 1.09
N LYS A 100 5.09 7.95 -0.02
CA LYS A 100 4.44 9.15 -0.54
C LYS A 100 3.26 8.75 -1.44
N VAL A 101 2.09 9.35 -1.22
CA VAL A 101 0.84 9.02 -1.95
C VAL A 101 0.23 10.26 -2.59
N SER A 102 -0.43 10.13 -3.74
CA SER A 102 -1.18 11.24 -4.33
C SER A 102 -2.65 11.17 -3.91
N MET A 103 -3.15 12.30 -3.40
CA MET A 103 -4.48 12.42 -2.81
C MET A 103 -5.38 13.40 -3.59
N PRO A 104 -6.71 13.38 -3.39
CA PRO A 104 -7.59 14.38 -3.95
C PRO A 104 -7.35 15.79 -3.39
N ARG A 105 -7.64 16.82 -4.20
CA ARG A 105 -7.45 18.24 -3.82
C ARG A 105 -8.23 18.67 -2.58
N ASP A 106 -9.41 18.09 -2.34
CA ASP A 106 -10.23 18.44 -1.18
C ASP A 106 -9.60 18.04 0.15
N ILE A 107 -8.80 16.95 0.18
CA ILE A 107 -8.01 16.58 1.36
C ILE A 107 -6.95 17.65 1.65
N GLY A 108 -6.24 18.13 0.63
CA GLY A 108 -5.27 19.23 0.76
C GLY A 108 -5.91 20.53 1.26
N ALA A 109 -7.08 20.88 0.73
CA ALA A 109 -7.85 22.04 1.18
C ALA A 109 -8.30 21.90 2.65
N GLU A 110 -8.68 20.70 3.07
CA GLU A 110 -9.09 20.40 4.44
C GLU A 110 -7.92 20.50 5.44
N LEU A 111 -6.72 20.01 5.06
CA LEU A 111 -5.50 20.19 5.87
C LEU A 111 -5.21 21.67 6.14
N ALA A 112 -5.27 22.49 5.09
CA ALA A 112 -5.05 23.94 5.18
C ALA A 112 -6.14 24.62 6.02
N ARG A 113 -7.42 24.28 5.80
CA ARG A 113 -8.56 24.83 6.56
C ARG A 113 -8.47 24.52 8.05
N ARG A 114 -8.02 23.31 8.40
CA ARG A 114 -7.82 22.86 9.79
C ARG A 114 -6.52 23.37 10.42
N GLN A 115 -5.64 24.01 9.63
CA GLN A 115 -4.32 24.49 10.07
C GLN A 115 -3.48 23.39 10.74
N LEU A 116 -3.51 22.17 10.17
CA LEU A 116 -2.72 21.07 10.71
C LEU A 116 -1.24 21.27 10.40
N GLU A 117 -0.39 21.05 11.40
CA GLU A 117 1.06 21.15 11.26
C GLU A 117 1.62 19.99 10.43
N VAL A 118 2.66 20.30 9.65
CA VAL A 118 3.47 19.29 8.95
C VAL A 118 4.43 18.59 9.93
N PRO A 119 4.87 17.35 9.65
CA PRO A 119 4.52 16.52 8.49
C PRO A 119 3.08 15.99 8.57
N TRP A 120 2.36 16.05 7.45
CA TRP A 120 1.01 15.50 7.37
C TRP A 120 1.04 14.01 7.15
N GLN A 121 0.51 13.25 8.10
CA GLN A 121 0.53 11.79 8.08
C GLN A 121 -0.88 11.22 8.07
N PHE A 122 -1.00 10.09 7.39
CA PHE A 122 -2.28 9.40 7.23
C PHE A 122 -2.11 7.91 7.47
N GLU A 123 -3.12 7.34 8.13
CA GLU A 123 -3.34 5.90 8.20
C GLU A 123 -4.22 5.49 7.02
N VAL A 124 -3.76 4.49 6.25
CA VAL A 124 -4.52 3.83 5.18
C VAL A 124 -4.89 2.44 5.68
N GLU A 125 -6.18 2.19 5.83
CA GLU A 125 -6.75 0.93 6.32
C GLU A 125 -7.50 0.23 5.19
N ALA A 126 -7.23 -1.07 5.00
CA ALA A 126 -8.00 -1.90 4.08
C ALA A 126 -9.41 -2.14 4.63
N VAL A 127 -10.44 -1.99 3.79
CA VAL A 127 -11.84 -2.22 4.21
C VAL A 127 -12.29 -3.67 3.95
N ASN A 128 -11.70 -4.31 2.95
CA ASN A 128 -12.07 -5.65 2.52
C ASN A 128 -11.22 -6.72 3.22
N GLU A 129 -11.78 -7.93 3.29
CA GLU A 129 -11.00 -9.13 3.63
C GLU A 129 -9.85 -9.33 2.61
N PRO A 130 -8.67 -9.81 3.05
CA PRO A 130 -7.50 -9.93 2.20
C PRO A 130 -7.78 -10.85 1.00
N PHE A 131 -7.33 -10.44 -0.19
CA PHE A 131 -7.54 -11.23 -1.41
C PHE A 131 -6.73 -12.54 -1.45
N ASP A 132 -5.70 -12.70 -0.62
CA ASP A 132 -4.79 -13.85 -0.67
C ASP A 132 -4.23 -14.18 0.73
N ASP A 133 -4.59 -15.37 1.25
CA ASP A 133 -4.09 -15.94 2.51
C ASP A 133 -2.70 -16.56 2.28
N LEU A 134 -1.68 -15.73 2.02
CA LEU A 134 -0.30 -16.22 1.99
C LEU A 134 0.14 -16.62 3.41
N PRO A 135 0.50 -17.89 3.66
CA PRO A 135 0.60 -18.44 5.02
C PRO A 135 1.81 -17.95 5.83
N TRP A 136 2.80 -17.31 5.20
CA TRP A 136 4.07 -16.97 5.87
C TRP A 136 4.18 -15.52 6.37
N LYS A 137 3.27 -14.62 5.97
CA LYS A 137 3.21 -13.25 6.50
C LYS A 137 1.77 -12.74 6.48
N PRO A 138 1.13 -12.52 7.65
CA PRO A 138 -0.23 -12.02 7.69
C PRO A 138 -0.30 -10.64 7.03
N PRO A 139 -1.41 -10.33 6.33
CA PRO A 139 -1.59 -9.02 5.74
C PRO A 139 -1.60 -7.95 6.81
N LEU A 140 -1.05 -6.78 6.48
CA LEU A 140 -1.26 -5.62 7.32
C LEU A 140 -2.70 -5.15 7.13
N THR A 141 -3.36 -4.79 8.23
CA THR A 141 -4.69 -4.16 8.17
C THR A 141 -4.59 -2.67 7.87
N LYS A 142 -3.46 -2.06 8.24
CA LYS A 142 -3.20 -0.62 8.09
C LYS A 142 -1.74 -0.32 7.78
N ILE A 143 -1.52 0.83 7.16
CA ILE A 143 -0.20 1.36 6.86
C ILE A 143 -0.17 2.88 6.95
N PHE A 144 0.96 3.45 7.32
CA PHE A 144 1.13 4.90 7.41
C PHE A 144 1.80 5.46 6.16
N CYS A 145 1.40 6.67 5.78
CA CYS A 145 1.89 7.36 4.60
C CYS A 145 1.87 8.88 4.78
N SER A 146 2.36 9.60 3.78
CA SER A 146 2.26 11.06 3.70
C SER A 146 1.96 11.51 2.27
N PRO A 147 1.36 12.69 2.07
CA PRO A 147 1.05 13.16 0.73
C PRO A 147 2.33 13.48 -0.05
N LEU A 148 2.45 12.90 -1.24
CA LEU A 148 3.33 13.35 -2.31
C LEU A 148 2.84 14.68 -2.87
N ASP A 149 1.55 14.70 -3.23
CA ASP A 149 0.84 15.83 -3.80
C ASP A 149 -0.68 15.63 -3.67
N PHE A 150 -1.44 16.58 -4.20
CA PHE A 150 -2.89 16.54 -4.23
C PHE A 150 -3.44 16.55 -5.67
N ARG A 151 -2.82 15.79 -6.59
CA ARG A 151 -3.20 15.73 -8.02
C ARG A 151 -4.17 14.60 -8.36
N ALA A 152 -4.45 13.68 -7.45
CA ALA A 152 -5.36 12.58 -7.72
C ALA A 152 -6.78 13.11 -8.05
N PRO A 153 -7.51 12.48 -8.98
CA PRO A 153 -8.93 12.76 -9.18
C PRO A 153 -9.74 12.47 -7.91
N ALA A 154 -10.94 13.07 -7.82
CA ALA A 154 -11.86 12.83 -6.71
C ALA A 154 -12.12 11.33 -6.51
N ASN A 155 -12.27 10.90 -5.25
CA ASN A 155 -12.49 9.50 -4.84
C ASN A 155 -11.29 8.55 -5.05
N TYR A 156 -10.14 9.01 -5.54
CA TYR A 156 -8.97 8.14 -5.77
C TYR A 156 -7.79 8.44 -4.86
N LEU A 157 -7.15 7.37 -4.37
CA LEU A 157 -5.85 7.42 -3.71
C LEU A 157 -4.83 6.69 -4.58
N PHE A 158 -3.75 7.37 -4.99
CA PHE A 158 -2.65 6.70 -5.70
C PHE A 158 -1.52 6.40 -4.73
N VAL A 159 -1.18 5.12 -4.60
CA VAL A 159 -0.19 4.63 -3.64
C VAL A 159 0.93 3.85 -4.33
N PRO A 160 2.14 3.76 -3.73
CA PRO A 160 3.16 2.81 -4.14
C PRO A 160 2.63 1.37 -4.18
N LEU A 161 3.09 0.58 -5.15
CA LEU A 161 2.71 -0.82 -5.32
C LEU A 161 3.03 -1.66 -4.08
N TRP A 162 4.16 -1.38 -3.41
CA TRP A 162 4.54 -2.09 -2.20
C TRP A 162 3.48 -1.93 -1.10
N MET A 163 2.85 -0.76 -0.95
CA MET A 163 1.79 -0.54 0.04
C MET A 163 0.54 -1.37 -0.30
N MET A 164 0.15 -1.42 -1.58
CA MET A 164 -0.96 -2.28 -2.02
C MET A 164 -0.68 -3.74 -1.72
N HIS A 165 0.56 -4.20 -1.95
CA HIS A 165 0.95 -5.57 -1.67
C HIS A 165 0.91 -5.90 -0.17
N GLN A 166 1.37 -5.00 0.70
CA GLN A 166 1.33 -5.18 2.16
C GLN A 166 -0.10 -5.26 2.71
N LEU A 167 -1.01 -4.47 2.13
CA LEU A 167 -2.44 -4.43 2.49
C LEU A 167 -3.31 -5.43 1.68
N ARG A 168 -2.72 -6.21 0.77
CA ARG A 168 -3.42 -7.14 -0.16
C ARG A 168 -4.52 -6.48 -1.00
N LEU A 169 -4.30 -5.23 -1.40
CA LEU A 169 -5.25 -4.45 -2.17
C LEU A 169 -5.08 -4.67 -3.67
N LYS A 170 -6.21 -4.66 -4.38
CA LYS A 170 -6.30 -4.53 -5.83
C LYS A 170 -6.63 -3.10 -6.25
N PRO A 171 -6.34 -2.74 -7.51
CA PRO A 171 -6.88 -1.52 -8.10
C PRO A 171 -8.40 -1.46 -7.91
N TYR A 172 -8.88 -0.30 -7.48
CA TYR A 172 -10.28 -0.02 -7.15
C TYR A 172 -10.81 -0.62 -5.84
N ASP A 173 -9.98 -1.25 -5.02
CA ASP A 173 -10.42 -1.61 -3.67
C ASP A 173 -10.65 -0.36 -2.82
N PRO A 174 -11.73 -0.33 -2.01
CA PRO A 174 -11.98 0.75 -1.06
C PRO A 174 -11.00 0.67 0.11
N VAL A 175 -10.45 1.83 0.46
CA VAL A 175 -9.61 2.05 1.65
C VAL A 175 -10.16 3.20 2.47
N LYS A 176 -9.94 3.16 3.78
CA LYS A 176 -10.14 4.31 4.66
C LYS A 176 -8.83 5.05 4.83
N VAL A 177 -8.87 6.36 4.69
CA VAL A 177 -7.74 7.26 4.87
C VAL A 177 -8.06 8.22 6.00
N THR A 178 -7.29 8.15 7.08
CA THR A 178 -7.52 8.92 8.30
C THR A 178 -6.29 9.76 8.60
N TRP A 179 -6.46 11.06 8.83
CA TRP A 179 -5.34 11.88 9.31
C TRP A 179 -4.92 11.45 10.72
N VAL A 180 -3.62 11.32 10.94
CA VAL A 180 -3.04 10.93 12.23
C VAL A 180 -1.86 11.82 12.58
N LYS A 181 -1.65 12.04 13.89
CA LYS A 181 -0.41 12.62 14.41
C LYS A 181 0.42 11.50 15.02
N LEU A 182 1.38 10.97 14.25
CA LEU A 182 2.27 9.92 14.75
C LEU A 182 3.22 10.49 15.81
N LYS A 183 3.68 9.61 16.69
CA LYS A 183 4.78 9.93 17.61
C LYS A 183 6.07 10.04 16.82
N ASN A 184 6.99 10.90 17.25
CA ASN A 184 8.32 10.96 16.65
C ASN A 184 9.06 9.67 16.95
N GLY A 185 9.71 9.09 15.94
CA GLY A 185 10.51 7.88 16.09
C GLY A 185 11.67 8.13 17.04
N ALA A 186 11.76 7.35 18.11
CA ALA A 186 12.95 7.24 18.94
C ALA A 186 13.88 6.17 18.37
N SER A 187 13.31 5.04 17.95
CA SER A 187 14.04 4.02 17.22
C SER A 187 13.14 3.20 16.30
N ILE A 188 13.73 2.66 15.24
CA ILE A 188 13.12 1.60 14.42
C ILE A 188 14.13 0.46 14.27
N LYS A 189 13.63 -0.76 14.27
CA LYS A 189 14.43 -1.97 14.02
C LYS A 189 14.11 -2.50 12.63
N LEU A 190 15.13 -2.57 11.79
CA LEU A 190 15.07 -3.03 10.41
C LEU A 190 15.77 -4.37 10.28
N VAL A 191 15.06 -5.38 9.79
CA VAL A 191 15.60 -6.71 9.50
C VAL A 191 15.82 -6.81 8.00
N SER A 192 17.08 -6.85 7.58
CA SER A 192 17.42 -6.95 6.16
C SER A 192 17.11 -8.34 5.61
N HIS A 193 16.49 -8.40 4.43
CA HIS A 193 16.24 -9.65 3.71
C HIS A 193 17.49 -10.20 3.01
N GLN A 194 18.51 -9.36 2.82
CA GLN A 194 19.71 -9.72 2.07
C GLN A 194 20.99 -9.42 2.88
N ASP A 195 21.71 -10.47 3.29
CA ASP A 195 23.02 -10.35 3.97
C ASP A 195 24.04 -9.50 3.20
N SER A 196 23.92 -9.45 1.87
CA SER A 196 24.77 -8.61 1.04
C SER A 196 24.66 -7.12 1.35
N PHE A 197 23.53 -6.65 1.88
CA PHE A 197 23.38 -5.27 2.32
C PHE A 197 24.26 -4.98 3.55
N LEU A 198 24.26 -5.91 4.51
CA LEU A 198 25.05 -5.78 5.75
C LEU A 198 26.57 -5.77 5.49
N LYS A 199 26.99 -6.33 4.36
CA LYS A 199 28.39 -6.40 3.92
C LYS A 199 28.85 -5.15 3.14
N LEU A 200 27.97 -4.18 2.91
CA LEU A 200 28.34 -2.90 2.29
C LEU A 200 29.26 -2.11 3.22
N SER A 201 30.02 -1.17 2.66
CA SER A 201 31.00 -0.39 3.43
C SER A 201 30.37 0.51 4.49
N ASN A 202 29.19 1.07 4.23
CA ASN A 202 28.46 1.91 5.18
C ASN A 202 26.92 1.75 5.04
N PRO A 203 26.35 0.62 5.49
CA PRO A 203 24.92 0.31 5.32
C PRO A 203 24.02 1.30 6.07
N ARG A 204 24.47 1.85 7.21
CA ARG A 204 23.70 2.85 7.98
C ARG A 204 23.54 4.16 7.22
N ALA A 205 24.62 4.71 6.67
CA ALA A 205 24.52 5.93 5.89
C ALA A 205 23.65 5.76 4.63
N ILE A 206 23.68 4.57 4.02
CA ILE A 206 22.79 4.25 2.88
C ILE A 206 21.34 4.27 3.35
N LEU A 207 21.01 3.61 4.46
CA LEU A 207 19.67 3.64 5.05
C LEU A 207 19.22 5.07 5.35
N GLU A 208 20.02 5.87 6.06
CA GLU A 208 19.69 7.27 6.36
C GLU A 208 19.42 8.09 5.09
N SER A 209 20.22 7.87 4.04
CA SER A 209 20.06 8.58 2.77
C SER A 209 18.80 8.21 1.99
N GLU A 210 18.30 6.99 2.15
CA GLU A 210 17.13 6.46 1.45
C GLU A 210 15.85 6.62 2.29
N LEU A 211 15.94 6.49 3.62
CA LEU A 211 14.82 6.65 4.54
C LEU A 211 14.29 8.08 4.60
N LYS A 212 15.05 9.09 4.16
CA LYS A 212 14.54 10.47 4.01
C LYS A 212 13.32 10.59 3.08
N TYR A 213 13.11 9.62 2.19
CA TYR A 213 11.93 9.57 1.32
C TYR A 213 10.71 8.94 2.01
N TYR A 214 10.93 8.26 3.13
CA TYR A 214 9.89 7.71 3.98
C TYR A 214 9.56 8.70 5.10
N SER A 215 8.28 8.90 5.32
CA SER A 215 7.75 9.87 6.28
C SER A 215 7.38 9.19 7.59
N ALA A 216 6.91 7.95 7.48
CA ALA A 216 6.55 7.07 8.57
C ALA A 216 7.16 5.67 8.37
N ALA A 217 7.41 4.99 9.49
CA ALA A 217 7.65 3.56 9.51
C ALA A 217 6.42 2.86 10.07
N THR A 218 5.97 1.79 9.42
CA THR A 218 4.87 0.95 9.90
C THR A 218 5.43 -0.38 10.37
N ARG A 219 5.19 -0.75 11.63
CA ARG A 219 5.64 -2.01 12.20
C ARG A 219 4.98 -3.19 11.47
N GLY A 220 5.78 -4.19 11.14
CA GLY A 220 5.39 -5.36 10.36
C GLY A 220 5.44 -5.14 8.84
N ALA A 221 5.52 -3.91 8.35
CA ALA A 221 5.66 -3.65 6.92
C ALA A 221 7.04 -4.04 6.40
N THR A 222 7.13 -4.34 5.11
CA THR A 222 8.42 -4.39 4.39
C THR A 222 8.58 -3.10 3.60
N ILE A 223 9.70 -2.41 3.81
CA ILE A 223 10.11 -1.25 3.02
C ILE A 223 11.27 -1.64 2.11
N SER A 224 11.40 -0.93 0.99
CA SER A 224 12.41 -1.22 -0.02
C SER A 224 13.20 0.04 -0.37
N LEU A 225 14.49 -0.13 -0.68
CA LEU A 225 15.33 0.92 -1.23
C LEU A 225 16.14 0.40 -2.40
N VAL A 226 16.65 1.31 -3.22
CA VAL A 226 17.54 0.98 -4.34
C VAL A 226 18.89 1.63 -4.13
N TYR A 227 19.94 0.82 -4.12
CA TYR A 227 21.32 1.27 -4.02
C TYR A 227 22.16 0.59 -5.11
N ASN A 228 22.90 1.39 -5.90
CA ASN A 228 23.71 0.93 -7.03
C ASN A 228 22.95 0.01 -8.00
N GLY A 229 21.71 0.36 -8.32
CA GLY A 229 20.86 -0.41 -9.25
C GLY A 229 20.31 -1.72 -8.67
N ARG A 230 20.54 -2.00 -7.38
CA ARG A 230 20.03 -3.19 -6.71
C ARG A 230 19.01 -2.81 -5.64
N GLN A 231 17.88 -3.51 -5.64
CA GLN A 231 16.87 -3.39 -4.59
C GLN A 231 17.27 -4.18 -3.35
N PHE A 232 17.02 -3.60 -2.18
CA PHE A 232 17.16 -4.22 -0.87
C PHE A 232 15.87 -4.01 -0.08
N ASP A 233 15.44 -5.05 0.62
CA ASP A 233 14.18 -5.08 1.34
C ASP A 233 14.42 -5.28 2.83
N PHE A 234 13.60 -4.61 3.65
CA PHE A 234 13.74 -4.57 5.09
C PHE A 234 12.38 -4.72 5.75
N ASP A 235 12.23 -5.70 6.64
CA ASP A 235 11.09 -5.73 7.54
C ASP A 235 11.29 -4.73 8.67
N VAL A 236 10.26 -3.93 8.93
CA VAL A 236 10.19 -3.05 10.09
C VAL A 236 9.71 -3.89 11.28
N ASP A 237 10.64 -4.50 12.00
CA ASP A 237 10.36 -5.43 13.11
C ASP A 237 9.79 -4.71 14.34
N ASP A 238 10.36 -3.53 14.65
CA ASP A 238 9.90 -2.73 15.78
C ASP A 238 9.91 -1.22 15.50
N CYS A 239 9.01 -0.52 16.18
CA CYS A 239 8.84 0.92 16.12
C CYS A 239 8.63 1.44 17.54
N VAL A 240 9.54 2.30 18.01
CA VAL A 240 9.45 2.96 19.31
C VAL A 240 9.30 4.45 19.08
N GLY A 241 8.18 5.01 19.55
CA GLY A 241 7.85 6.42 19.41
C GLY A 241 7.94 7.17 20.73
N THR A 242 8.14 8.48 20.66
CA THR A 242 8.04 9.40 21.79
C THR A 242 7.20 10.62 21.43
N VAL A 243 6.51 11.19 22.43
CA VAL A 243 5.80 12.45 22.25
C VAL A 243 6.82 13.58 22.35
N VAL A 244 6.77 14.53 21.40
CA VAL A 244 7.63 15.72 21.39
C VAL A 244 7.59 16.42 22.76
N GLY A 245 8.77 16.73 23.31
CA GLY A 245 8.90 17.35 24.63
C GLY A 245 8.82 16.39 25.82
N THR A 246 8.68 15.08 25.58
CA THR A 246 8.79 14.04 26.61
C THR A 246 9.81 12.97 26.19
N TYR A 247 10.47 12.33 27.16
CA TYR A 247 11.32 11.16 26.92
C TYR A 247 10.65 9.92 27.51
N ARG A 248 9.48 9.56 26.96
CA ARG A 248 8.73 8.36 27.35
C ARG A 248 8.56 7.47 26.11
N PRO A 249 9.58 6.67 25.77
CA PRO A 249 9.51 5.78 24.62
C PRO A 249 8.47 4.70 24.85
N GLU A 250 7.66 4.43 23.84
CA GLU A 250 6.71 3.32 23.84
C GLU A 250 6.68 2.63 22.48
N ARG A 251 6.27 1.37 22.49
CA ARG A 251 6.12 0.59 21.27
C ARG A 251 4.86 1.04 20.52
N CYS A 252 5.00 1.38 19.24
CA CYS A 252 3.91 1.89 18.39
C CYS A 252 3.65 0.96 17.20
N ASP A 253 2.45 1.06 16.60
CA ASP A 253 2.17 0.43 15.30
C ASP A 253 2.89 1.14 14.15
N GLY A 254 3.20 2.42 14.32
CA GLY A 254 4.03 3.19 13.41
C GLY A 254 4.47 4.50 14.05
N VAL A 255 5.52 5.09 13.48
CA VAL A 255 6.17 6.30 13.99
C VAL A 255 6.51 7.24 12.85
N SER A 256 6.52 8.54 13.14
CA SER A 256 7.05 9.56 12.25
C SER A 256 8.57 9.45 12.21
N ILE A 257 9.14 9.24 11.03
CA ILE A 257 10.59 9.22 10.82
C ILE A 257 11.09 10.39 9.98
N GLN A 258 10.17 11.18 9.41
CA GLN A 258 10.52 12.44 8.77
C GLN A 258 11.00 13.46 9.79
N ASP A 259 12.12 14.11 9.51
CA ASP A 259 12.68 15.20 10.31
C ASP A 259 12.89 14.82 11.79
N ALA A 260 13.05 13.52 12.08
CA ALA A 260 13.28 12.97 13.40
C ALA A 260 14.65 12.28 13.46
N ASP A 261 15.35 12.48 14.58
CA ASP A 261 16.61 11.77 14.89
C ASP A 261 16.29 10.34 15.35
N VAL A 262 15.89 9.49 14.40
CA VAL A 262 15.50 8.11 14.68
C VAL A 262 16.74 7.22 14.76
N SER A 263 16.91 6.50 15.87
CA SER A 263 17.93 5.47 15.97
C SER A 263 17.58 4.26 15.09
N LEU A 264 18.49 3.88 14.19
CA LEU A 264 18.33 2.75 13.28
C LEU A 264 19.07 1.52 13.83
N ASP A 265 18.30 0.52 14.28
CA ASP A 265 18.83 -0.81 14.58
C ASP A 265 18.71 -1.70 13.34
N LEU A 266 19.83 -2.24 12.86
CA LEU A 266 19.90 -3.03 11.64
C LEU A 266 20.31 -4.46 11.99
N ALA A 267 19.42 -5.41 11.73
CA ALA A 267 19.61 -6.82 12.03
C ALA A 267 19.62 -7.68 10.75
N PRO A 268 20.35 -8.82 10.75
CA PRO A 268 20.25 -9.84 9.71
C PRO A 268 18.95 -10.66 9.83
N VAL A 269 18.56 -11.28 8.72
CA VAL A 269 17.46 -12.25 8.72
C VAL A 269 17.82 -13.45 9.61
N GLY A 270 16.90 -13.88 10.48
CA GLY A 270 17.05 -15.11 11.27
C GLY A 270 17.75 -14.99 12.64
N LEU A 271 18.15 -13.79 13.09
CA LEU A 271 18.60 -13.56 14.47
C LEU A 271 17.47 -12.92 15.29
N ASP A 272 16.62 -13.77 15.87
CA ASP A 272 15.78 -13.43 17.02
C ASP A 272 16.70 -13.21 18.23
N VAL A 273 16.98 -11.96 18.59
CA VAL A 273 17.77 -11.66 19.79
C VAL A 273 16.94 -10.83 20.76
N SER A 274 16.16 -11.53 21.56
CA SER A 274 16.11 -11.31 23.00
C SER A 274 15.79 -12.64 23.70
N PRO A 275 16.58 -13.09 24.69
CA PRO A 275 16.20 -14.25 25.48
C PRO A 275 14.84 -13.97 26.11
N ARG A 276 13.85 -14.83 25.83
CA ARG A 276 12.60 -14.85 26.60
C ARG A 276 13.01 -14.86 28.06
N ARG A 277 12.67 -13.80 28.79
CA ARG A 277 12.83 -13.76 30.23
C ARG A 277 12.04 -14.95 30.77
N ASN A 278 12.73 -16.01 31.17
CA ASN A 278 12.11 -17.14 31.85
C ASN A 278 11.49 -16.56 33.11
N ASN A 279 10.19 -16.30 33.08
CA ASN A 279 9.41 -16.13 34.29
C ASN A 279 9.51 -17.48 35.01
N LYS A 280 10.33 -17.51 36.07
CA LYS A 280 10.17 -18.53 37.10
C LYS A 280 8.71 -18.46 37.56
N PRO A 281 7.98 -19.57 37.63
CA PRO A 281 6.69 -19.56 38.30
C PRO A 281 6.92 -19.19 39.77
N ASP A 282 6.12 -18.25 40.26
CA ASP A 282 6.11 -17.83 41.65
C ASP A 282 5.83 -19.03 42.56
N ALA A 283 6.61 -19.14 43.63
CA ALA A 283 6.39 -20.16 44.66
C ALA A 283 5.04 -19.91 45.36
N PRO A 284 4.28 -20.95 45.71
CA PRO A 284 3.02 -20.78 46.40
C PRO A 284 3.25 -20.20 47.81
N ASP A 285 2.46 -19.17 48.15
CA ASP A 285 2.41 -18.58 49.49
C ASP A 285 2.15 -19.66 50.54
N ALA A 286 3.03 -19.72 51.54
CA ALA A 286 2.80 -20.47 52.75
C ALA A 286 1.73 -19.74 53.57
N ALA A 287 0.58 -20.37 53.74
CA ALA A 287 -0.42 -19.96 54.70
C ALA A 287 0.06 -20.32 56.12
N ASP A 288 0.03 -19.33 57.01
CA ASP A 288 -0.06 -19.48 58.48
C ASP A 288 -1.32 -18.73 58.94
#